data_AF-A0A661TUN7-F1
#
_entry.id   AF-A0A661TUN7-F1
#
_cell.length_a   1.000
_cell.length_b   1.000
_cell.length_c   1.000
_cell.angle_alpha   90.00
_cell.angle_beta   90.00
_cell.angle_gamma   90.00
#
_symmetry.space_group_name_H-M   'P 1'
#
loop_
_entity.id
_entity.type
_entity.pdbx_description
1 polymer ?
#
loop_
_entity_poly.entity_id
_entity_poly.type
_entity_poly.pdbx_seq_one_letter_code
_entity_poly.pdbx_strand_id
1 'polypeptide(L)'
;MKRKNKKRRNQYEEIESIKQLVQNIDEKHSVSDKEGEFLYNAAKNCMGRGVIIEIGSWKGRSTIWLGRGSKAGNKVKVFAIDPHTGSPWHRKMYGKVWTYEEFKKNIK
;
A
#
# COMPACT_ATOMS: atom_id res chain seq x y z
N MET A 1 13.70 29.06 5.01
CA MET A 1 12.39 28.90 4.34
C MET A 1 12.43 28.01 3.08
N LYS A 2 13.31 28.25 2.10
CA LYS A 2 13.32 27.54 0.80
C LYS A 2 13.43 26.00 0.86
N ARG A 3 14.24 25.44 1.78
CA ARG A 3 14.45 23.98 1.94
C ARG A 3 13.21 23.21 2.43
N LYS A 4 12.44 23.76 3.38
CA LYS A 4 11.21 23.12 3.89
C LYS A 4 10.12 23.07 2.81
N ASN A 5 10.00 24.11 1.99
CA ASN A 5 9.02 24.15 0.89
C ASN A 5 9.35 23.13 -0.22
N LYS A 6 10.64 22.96 -0.57
CA LYS A 6 11.05 21.93 -1.55
C LYS A 6 10.75 20.51 -1.05
N LYS A 7 11.02 20.20 0.22
CA LYS A 7 10.74 18.87 0.80
C LYS A 7 9.24 18.55 0.81
N ARG A 8 8.40 19.53 1.17
CA ARG A 8 6.93 19.38 1.14
C ARG A 8 6.41 19.16 -0.28
N ARG A 9 6.93 19.92 -1.25
CA ARG A 9 6.57 19.75 -2.66
C ARG A 9 6.91 18.36 -3.19
N ASN A 10 8.11 17.87 -2.90
CA ASN A 10 8.53 16.53 -3.32
C ASN A 10 7.66 15.42 -2.71
N GLN A 11 7.25 15.57 -1.44
CA GLN A 11 6.35 14.59 -0.81
C GLN A 11 4.97 14.62 -1.45
N TYR A 12 4.42 15.80 -1.74
CA TYR A 12 3.14 15.92 -2.43
C TYR A 12 3.17 15.26 -3.81
N GLU A 13 4.21 15.54 -4.62
CA GLU A 13 4.40 14.92 -5.94
C GLU A 13 4.51 13.39 -5.84
N GLU A 14 5.17 12.87 -4.79
CA GLU A 14 5.24 11.43 -4.54
C GLU A 14 3.89 10.82 -4.15
N ILE A 15 3.14 11.46 -3.24
CA ILE A 15 1.80 11.00 -2.84
C ILE A 15 0.85 10.97 -4.04
N GLU A 16 0.83 12.01 -4.87
CA GLU A 16 0.00 12.04 -6.08
C GLU A 16 0.41 10.96 -7.10
N SER A 17 1.71 10.69 -7.25
CA SER A 17 2.18 9.58 -8.08
C SER A 17 1.68 8.22 -7.55
N ILE A 18 1.65 8.03 -6.23
CA ILE A 18 1.13 6.78 -5.64
C ILE A 18 -0.37 6.67 -5.88
N LYS A 19 -1.14 7.75 -5.70
CA LYS A 19 -2.59 7.76 -6.00
C LYS A 19 -2.86 7.34 -7.44
N GLN A 20 -2.12 7.88 -8.40
CA GLN A 20 -2.22 7.47 -9.81
C GLN A 20 -1.90 5.99 -10.03
N LEU A 21 -0.91 5.44 -9.31
CA LEU A 21 -0.59 4.02 -9.39
C LEU A 21 -1.71 3.13 -8.84
N VAL A 22 -2.38 3.57 -7.77
CA VAL A 22 -3.41 2.76 -7.11
C VAL A 22 -4.84 3.03 -7.58
N GLN A 23 -5.10 4.09 -8.35
CA GLN A 23 -6.45 4.55 -8.70
C GLN A 23 -7.36 3.45 -9.29
N ASN A 24 -6.80 2.48 -10.00
CA ASN A 24 -7.54 1.37 -10.62
C ASN A 24 -7.52 0.07 -9.80
N ILE A 25 -7.06 0.13 -8.55
CA ILE A 25 -7.02 -1.00 -7.62
C ILE A 25 -8.12 -0.80 -6.59
N ASP A 26 -9.12 -1.68 -6.67
CA ASP A 26 -10.29 -1.86 -5.80
C ASP A 26 -10.26 -1.14 -4.43
N GLU A 27 -10.58 0.16 -4.44
CA GLU A 27 -10.66 0.98 -3.23
C GLU A 27 -11.80 0.51 -2.32
N LYS A 28 -12.91 0.03 -2.91
CA LYS A 28 -14.11 -0.37 -2.17
C LYS A 28 -13.84 -1.46 -1.13
N HIS A 29 -12.92 -2.38 -1.43
CA HIS A 29 -12.56 -3.49 -0.54
C HIS A 29 -11.17 -3.34 0.08
N SER A 30 -10.60 -2.14 0.02
CA SER A 30 -9.25 -1.85 0.48
C SER A 30 -9.18 -0.46 1.12
N VAL A 31 -7.97 0.00 1.44
CA VAL A 31 -7.71 1.34 1.99
C VAL A 31 -8.07 2.46 1.01
N SER A 32 -8.68 3.52 1.52
CA SER A 32 -8.83 4.80 0.83
C SER A 32 -7.48 5.50 0.60
N ASP A 33 -7.45 6.57 -0.19
CA ASP A 33 -6.23 7.37 -0.39
C ASP A 33 -5.69 7.98 0.91
N LYS A 34 -6.57 8.42 1.81
CA LYS A 34 -6.16 9.01 3.10
C LYS A 34 -5.52 7.97 4.01
N GLU A 35 -6.10 6.77 4.07
CA GLU A 35 -5.54 5.65 4.82
C GLU A 35 -4.24 5.15 4.19
N GLY A 36 -4.16 5.13 2.85
CA GLY A 36 -2.94 4.84 2.12
C GLY A 36 -1.80 5.81 2.42
N GLU A 37 -2.08 7.11 2.43
CA GLU A 37 -1.10 8.13 2.81
C GLU A 37 -0.64 7.96 4.27
N PHE A 38 -1.54 7.59 5.18
CA PHE A 38 -1.17 7.21 6.55
C PHE A 38 -0.19 6.03 6.56
N LEU A 39 -0.49 4.94 5.83
CA LEU A 39 0.39 3.78 5.73
C LEU A 39 1.77 4.11 5.14
N TYR A 40 1.81 4.94 4.10
CA TYR A 40 3.08 5.42 3.52
C TYR A 40 3.91 6.17 4.57
N ASN A 41 3.28 7.09 5.31
CA ASN A 41 3.98 7.88 6.32
C ASN A 41 4.45 7.01 7.49
N ALA A 42 3.66 6.03 7.92
CA ALA A 42 4.07 5.07 8.93
C ALA A 42 5.29 4.26 8.47
N ALA A 43 5.24 3.67 7.27
CA ALA A 43 6.34 2.87 6.72
C ALA A 43 7.62 3.69 6.49
N LYS A 44 7.48 4.94 6.03
CA LYS A 44 8.60 5.87 5.82
C LYS A 44 9.34 6.21 7.11
N ASN A 45 8.62 6.30 8.23
CA ASN A 45 9.18 6.68 9.52
C ASN A 45 9.65 5.49 10.37
N CYS A 46 9.58 4.25 9.87
CA CYS A 46 10.16 3.10 10.57
C CYS A 46 11.67 3.27 10.78
N MET A 47 12.19 2.83 11.94
CA MET A 47 13.59 3.04 12.34
C MET A 47 14.65 2.25 11.54
N GLY A 48 14.25 1.46 10.53
CA GLY A 48 15.18 0.59 9.80
C GLY A 48 15.53 -0.72 10.51
N ARG A 49 15.02 -0.95 11.73
CA ARG A 49 15.21 -2.20 12.49
C ARG A 49 13.95 -3.07 12.34
N GLY A 50 14.14 -4.33 11.97
CA GLY A 50 13.03 -5.27 11.77
C GLY A 50 12.38 -5.19 10.38
N VAL A 51 11.11 -5.56 10.30
CA VAL A 51 10.34 -5.72 9.06
C VAL A 51 8.90 -5.22 9.26
N ILE A 52 8.20 -4.90 8.17
CA ILE A 52 6.76 -4.62 8.16
C ILE A 52 6.05 -5.90 7.71
N ILE A 53 5.05 -6.33 8.47
CA ILE A 53 4.17 -7.45 8.10
C ILE A 53 2.78 -6.90 7.84
N GLU A 54 2.24 -7.16 6.66
CA GLU A 54 0.85 -6.90 6.27
C GLU A 54 0.09 -8.22 6.26
N ILE A 55 -1.04 -8.27 6.96
CA ILE A 55 -1.95 -9.43 6.98
C ILE A 55 -3.22 -9.03 6.25
N GLY A 56 -3.48 -9.68 5.11
CA GLY A 56 -4.53 -9.28 4.19
C GLY A 56 -4.03 -8.21 3.21
N SER A 57 -3.64 -8.63 2.01
CA SER A 57 -3.08 -7.78 0.97
C SER A 57 -4.02 -7.63 -0.24
N TRP A 58 -5.06 -8.46 -0.34
CA TRP A 58 -6.11 -8.40 -1.36
C TRP A 58 -5.50 -8.29 -2.77
N LYS A 59 -5.72 -7.15 -3.45
CA LYS A 59 -5.19 -6.81 -4.77
C LYS A 59 -3.99 -5.87 -4.73
N GLY A 60 -3.45 -5.58 -3.54
CA GLY A 60 -2.15 -4.93 -3.36
C GLY A 60 -2.16 -3.41 -3.18
N ARG A 61 -3.33 -2.78 -3.02
CA ARG A 61 -3.44 -1.31 -2.88
C ARG A 61 -2.66 -0.81 -1.65
N SER A 62 -2.93 -1.35 -0.46
CA SER A 62 -2.21 -1.02 0.78
C SER A 62 -0.74 -1.40 0.71
N THR A 63 -0.42 -2.56 0.11
CA THR A 63 0.94 -3.05 -0.08
C THR A 63 1.80 -2.06 -0.87
N ILE A 64 1.25 -1.43 -1.92
CA ILE A 64 1.95 -0.39 -2.70
C ILE A 64 2.28 0.82 -1.83
N TRP A 65 1.33 1.30 -1.01
CA TRP A 65 1.58 2.41 -0.07
C TRP A 65 2.68 2.08 0.93
N LEU A 66 2.64 0.89 1.55
CA LEU A 66 3.66 0.41 2.48
C LEU A 66 5.03 0.30 1.80
N GLY A 67 5.10 -0.30 0.62
CA GLY A 67 6.34 -0.47 -0.14
C GLY A 67 6.97 0.86 -0.56
N ARG A 68 6.16 1.80 -1.04
CA ARG A 68 6.62 3.16 -1.43
C ARG A 68 7.08 3.95 -0.22
N GLY A 69 6.33 3.91 0.87
CA GLY A 69 6.70 4.55 2.14
C GLY A 69 8.01 4.02 2.68
N SER A 70 8.15 2.70 2.76
CA SER A 70 9.40 2.05 3.16
C SER A 70 10.58 2.48 2.27
N LYS A 71 10.42 2.46 0.94
CA LYS A 71 11.47 2.86 -0.01
C LYS A 71 11.91 4.31 0.16
N ALA A 72 10.98 5.20 0.49
CA ALA A 72 11.25 6.62 0.77
C ALA A 72 11.89 6.87 2.14
N GLY A 73 11.81 5.91 3.06
CA GLY A 73 12.41 5.93 4.39
C GLY A 73 13.67 5.07 4.48
N ASN A 74 13.72 4.22 5.50
CA ASN A 74 14.86 3.35 5.79
C ASN A 74 14.84 2.00 5.04
N LYS A 75 14.02 1.86 3.99
CA LYS A 75 13.95 0.66 3.13
C LYS A 75 13.70 -0.64 3.90
N VAL A 76 12.84 -0.57 4.93
CA VAL A 76 12.41 -1.71 5.73
C VAL A 76 11.68 -2.73 4.85
N LYS A 77 12.04 -4.02 4.95
CA LYS A 77 11.40 -5.06 4.15
C LYS A 77 9.92 -5.18 4.50
N VAL A 78 9.06 -5.29 3.49
CA VAL A 78 7.62 -5.49 3.64
C VAL A 78 7.27 -6.92 3.23
N PHE A 79 6.57 -7.65 4.10
CA PHE A 79 6.02 -8.97 3.82
C PHE A 79 4.49 -8.87 3.80
N ALA A 80 3.89 -9.14 2.65
CA ALA A 80 2.44 -9.21 2.49
C ALA A 80 1.99 -10.67 2.53
N ILE A 81 1.06 -10.98 3.43
CA ILE A 81 0.60 -12.34 3.70
C ILE A 81 -0.92 -12.38 3.50
N ASP A 82 -1.37 -13.11 2.47
CA ASP A 82 -2.78 -13.28 2.15
C ASP A 82 -3.03 -14.65 1.49
N PRO A 83 -4.07 -15.41 1.89
CA PRO A 83 -4.49 -16.60 1.17
C PRO A 83 -5.03 -16.32 -0.25
N HIS A 84 -5.36 -15.07 -0.56
CA HIS A 84 -5.98 -14.57 -1.79
C HIS A 84 -7.33 -15.19 -2.15
N THR A 85 -7.94 -15.95 -1.24
CA THR A 85 -9.26 -16.58 -1.41
C THR A 85 -10.42 -15.74 -0.87
N GLY A 86 -10.16 -14.47 -0.56
CA GLY A 86 -11.06 -13.58 0.17
C GLY A 86 -11.38 -14.01 1.60
N SER A 87 -12.03 -13.10 2.34
CA SER A 87 -12.54 -13.42 3.68
C SER A 87 -13.83 -14.27 3.60
N PRO A 88 -14.28 -14.89 4.71
CA PRO A 88 -15.57 -15.60 4.73
C PRO A 88 -16.74 -14.75 4.21
N TRP A 89 -16.74 -13.45 4.52
CA TRP A 89 -17.72 -12.48 4.01
C TRP A 89 -17.68 -12.33 2.50
N HIS A 90 -16.48 -12.17 1.92
CA HIS A 90 -16.31 -12.08 0.47
C HIS A 90 -16.81 -13.35 -0.23
N ARG A 91 -16.51 -14.52 0.33
CA ARG A 91 -16.98 -15.79 -0.24
C ARG A 91 -18.51 -15.93 -0.21
N LYS A 92 -19.15 -15.43 0.84
CA LYS A 92 -20.61 -15.43 0.95
C LYS A 92 -21.27 -14.50 -0.07
N MET A 93 -20.68 -13.32 -0.33
CA MET A 93 -21.24 -12.35 -1.27
C MET A 93 -20.94 -12.68 -2.74
N TYR A 94 -19.72 -13.10 -3.03
CA TYR A 94 -19.20 -13.18 -4.40
C TYR A 94 -18.89 -14.61 -4.86
N GLY A 95 -19.06 -15.61 -3.99
CA GLY A 95 -18.69 -16.99 -4.28
C GLY A 95 -17.17 -17.20 -4.24
N LYS A 96 -16.63 -17.90 -5.25
CA LYS A 96 -15.19 -18.18 -5.30
C LYS A 96 -14.42 -16.89 -5.62
N VAL A 97 -13.54 -16.48 -4.72
CA VAL A 97 -12.66 -15.32 -4.87
C VAL A 97 -11.22 -15.80 -5.07
N TRP A 98 -10.49 -15.18 -6.00
CA TRP A 98 -9.06 -15.39 -6.20
C TRP A 98 -8.40 -14.07 -6.64
N THR A 99 -7.63 -13.44 -5.76
CA THR A 99 -7.03 -12.11 -6.02
C THR A 99 -5.54 -12.14 -6.33
N TYR A 100 -4.90 -13.31 -6.29
CA TYR A 100 -3.44 -13.43 -6.35
C TYR A 100 -2.84 -12.91 -7.67
N GLU A 101 -3.49 -13.20 -8.81
CA GLU A 101 -2.98 -12.74 -10.12
C GLU A 101 -3.11 -11.22 -10.27
N GLU A 102 -4.21 -10.64 -9.78
CA GLU A 102 -4.38 -9.19 -9.74
C GLU A 102 -3.35 -8.54 -8.81
N PHE A 103 -3.12 -9.13 -7.63
CA PHE A 103 -2.09 -8.71 -6.70
C PHE A 103 -0.71 -8.67 -7.39
N LYS A 104 -0.28 -9.78 -8.00
CA LYS A 104 1.01 -9.85 -8.71
C LYS A 104 1.14 -8.83 -9.83
N LYS A 105 0.07 -8.57 -10.58
CA LYS A 105 0.05 -7.58 -11.66
C LYS A 105 0.21 -6.15 -11.13
N ASN A 106 -0.33 -5.87 -9.94
CA ASN A 106 -0.35 -4.55 -9.33
C ASN A 106 0.95 -4.23 -8.59
N ILE A 107 1.59 -5.21 -7.94
CA ILE A 107 2.86 -5.01 -7.25
C ILE A 107 4.02 -5.02 -8.28
N LYS A 108 4.55 -3.82 -8.59
CA LYS A 108 5.69 -3.59 -9.49
C LYS A 108 6.86 -2.90 -8.80
#